data_AF-A0A7S0BA56-F1
#
_entry.id   AF-A0A7S0BA56-F1
#
_cell.length_a   1.000
_cell.length_b   1.000
_cell.length_c   1.000
_cell.angle_alpha   90.00
_cell.angle_beta   90.00
_cell.angle_gamma   90.00
#
_symmetry.space_group_name_H-M   'P 1'
#
loop_
_entity.id
_entity.type
_entity.pdbx_description
1 polymer ?
#
loop_
_entity_poly.entity_id
_entity_poly.type
_entity_poly.pdbx_seq_one_letter_code
_entity_poly.pdbx_strand_id
1 'polypeptide(L)'
;AGGPSYDDVLQATAEIRILDDTCYFPQVPSGPVNAQDLTSGAGSCRSKCRRRMDCSGYWEEGQNCWVITSKSSNAGVSKTVASFTARAKCEEGATCIYLKATTAQFIQGKYCPKGKRDDVTIYSRAGQTREDE
;
A
#
# COMPACT_ATOMS: atom_id res chain seq x y z
N ALA A 1 -26.70 -43.42 15.91
CA ALA A 1 -26.16 -42.10 16.30
C ALA A 1 -25.52 -41.49 15.06
N GLY A 2 -26.18 -40.49 14.46
CA GLY A 2 -25.62 -39.69 13.37
C GLY A 2 -25.48 -38.27 13.87
N GLY A 3 -24.25 -37.80 14.08
CA GLY A 3 -23.99 -36.40 14.40
C GLY A 3 -24.28 -35.52 13.17
N PRO A 4 -24.38 -34.19 13.35
CA PRO A 4 -24.56 -33.28 12.24
C PRO A 4 -23.38 -33.44 11.25
N SER A 5 -23.71 -33.65 9.97
CA SER A 5 -22.74 -33.56 8.87
C SER A 5 -22.42 -32.07 8.68
N TYR A 6 -21.14 -31.74 8.72
CA TYR A 6 -20.62 -30.39 8.52
C TYR A 6 -20.13 -30.19 7.07
N ASP A 7 -20.69 -30.95 6.11
CA ASP A 7 -20.19 -30.98 4.73
C ASP A 7 -20.63 -29.78 3.87
N ASP A 8 -21.40 -28.84 4.42
CA ASP A 8 -21.77 -27.62 3.71
C ASP A 8 -20.60 -26.63 3.68
N VAL A 9 -19.76 -26.76 2.65
CA VAL A 9 -18.74 -25.78 2.30
C VAL A 9 -19.42 -24.53 1.75
N LEU A 10 -19.55 -23.49 2.59
CA LEU A 10 -20.04 -22.19 2.16
C LEU A 10 -19.05 -21.54 1.19
N GLN A 11 -19.40 -21.49 -0.10
CA GLN A 11 -18.67 -20.70 -1.07
C GLN A 11 -19.10 -19.23 -0.97
N ALA A 12 -18.14 -18.36 -0.69
CA ALA A 12 -18.37 -16.92 -0.62
C ALA A 12 -17.32 -16.17 -1.44
N THR A 13 -17.79 -15.15 -2.17
CA THR A 13 -16.91 -14.21 -2.85
C THR A 13 -16.59 -13.06 -1.89
N ALA A 14 -15.31 -12.82 -1.65
CA ALA A 14 -14.83 -11.69 -0.87
C ALA A 14 -14.05 -10.71 -1.75
N GLU A 15 -14.33 -9.42 -1.58
CA GLU A 15 -13.50 -8.33 -2.08
C GLU A 15 -12.43 -8.00 -1.03
N ILE A 16 -11.17 -8.08 -1.44
CA ILE A 16 -10.01 -7.74 -0.61
C ILE A 16 -9.57 -6.32 -0.96
N ARG A 17 -9.64 -5.39 0.00
CA ARG A 17 -9.06 -4.06 -0.14
C ARG A 17 -7.82 -3.94 0.73
N ILE A 18 -6.68 -3.70 0.08
CA ILE A 18 -5.42 -3.38 0.75
C ILE A 18 -5.31 -1.86 0.78
N LEU A 19 -5.44 -1.29 1.98
CA LEU A 19 -5.23 0.13 2.21
C LEU A 19 -3.74 0.31 2.54
N ASP A 20 -2.99 0.72 1.53
CA ASP A 20 -1.61 1.15 1.70
C ASP A 20 -1.59 2.56 2.28
N ASP A 21 -1.12 2.66 3.52
CA ASP A 21 -0.93 3.88 4.28
C ASP A 21 0.46 4.48 4.07
N THR A 22 1.11 4.26 2.91
CA THR A 22 2.31 5.01 2.54
C THR A 22 2.05 6.50 2.72
N CYS A 23 2.73 7.08 3.70
CA CYS A 23 2.60 8.47 4.04
C CYS A 23 3.32 9.29 2.96
N TYR A 24 2.54 9.75 2.00
CA TYR A 24 2.95 10.78 1.06
C TYR A 24 2.52 12.13 1.63
N PHE A 25 3.47 13.04 1.81
CA PHE A 25 3.20 14.36 2.37
C PHE A 25 3.94 15.45 1.62
N PRO A 26 3.38 16.67 1.54
CA PRO A 26 4.02 17.78 0.86
C PRO A 26 5.31 18.20 1.58
N GLN A 27 6.35 18.51 0.81
CA GLN A 27 7.63 19.02 1.28
C GLN A 27 8.14 20.12 0.37
N VAL A 28 8.92 21.04 0.96
CA VAL A 28 9.69 22.07 0.25
C VAL A 28 11.16 21.69 0.42
N PRO A 29 11.91 21.45 -0.67
CA PRO A 29 13.30 21.07 -0.54
C PRO A 29 14.15 22.28 -0.13
N SER A 30 15.21 22.02 0.64
CA SER A 30 16.19 23.06 1.03
C SER A 30 17.19 23.39 -0.09
N GLY A 31 17.12 22.70 -1.23
CA GLY A 31 18.02 22.88 -2.37
C GLY A 31 17.61 22.03 -3.57
N PRO A 32 18.47 21.97 -4.61
CA PRO A 32 18.20 21.14 -5.78
C PRO A 32 18.06 19.66 -5.40
N VAL A 33 17.14 18.97 -6.08
CA VAL A 33 16.90 17.54 -5.93
C VAL A 33 17.30 16.80 -7.21
N ASN A 34 17.84 15.60 -7.06
CA ASN A 34 18.08 14.72 -8.20
C ASN A 34 16.78 14.00 -8.56
N ALA A 35 16.36 14.14 -9.81
CA ALA A 35 15.11 13.55 -10.25
C ALA A 35 15.21 12.91 -11.63
N GLN A 36 14.31 11.98 -11.88
CA GLN A 36 14.18 11.31 -13.16
C GLN A 36 12.80 11.56 -13.74
N ASP A 37 12.76 11.90 -15.02
CA ASP A 37 11.54 11.99 -15.81
C ASP A 37 11.03 10.57 -16.09
N LEU A 38 9.85 10.25 -15.57
CA LEU A 38 9.12 9.01 -15.82
C LEU A 38 7.75 9.30 -16.46
N THR A 39 7.64 10.37 -17.23
CA THR A 39 6.41 10.71 -17.96
C THR A 39 5.99 9.56 -18.86
N SER A 40 6.94 8.99 -19.60
CA SER A 40 6.71 7.77 -20.39
C SER A 40 6.49 6.56 -19.46
N GLY A 41 5.39 5.85 -19.67
CA GLY A 41 5.03 4.64 -18.94
C GLY A 41 3.66 4.71 -18.26
N ALA A 42 3.06 3.54 -18.06
CA ALA A 42 1.74 3.42 -17.44
C ALA A 42 1.78 3.69 -15.92
N GLY A 43 0.72 4.29 -15.41
CA GLY A 43 0.52 4.56 -13.98
C GLY A 43 0.77 6.02 -13.57
N SER A 44 0.24 6.40 -12.40
CA SER A 44 0.42 7.74 -11.82
C SER A 44 1.86 7.95 -11.34
N CYS A 45 2.26 9.21 -11.13
CA CYS A 45 3.60 9.51 -10.66
C CYS A 45 3.87 8.93 -9.26
N ARG A 46 2.82 8.93 -8.41
CA ARG A 46 2.81 8.21 -7.14
C ARG A 46 3.14 6.72 -7.30
N SER A 47 2.45 6.02 -8.21
CA SER A 47 2.67 4.59 -8.44
C SER A 47 4.07 4.30 -8.99
N LYS A 48 4.58 5.18 -9.87
CA LYS A 48 5.94 5.08 -10.42
C LYS A 48 7.00 5.25 -9.32
N CYS A 49 6.84 6.24 -8.43
CA CYS A 49 7.72 6.41 -7.27
C CYS A 49 7.64 5.21 -6.31
N ARG A 50 6.44 4.71 -6.01
CA ARG A 50 6.25 3.59 -5.06
C ARG A 50 7.03 2.34 -5.47
N ARG A 51 7.01 1.98 -6.76
CA ARG A 51 7.65 0.78 -7.30
C ARG A 51 9.19 0.83 -7.24
N ARG A 52 9.75 2.01 -6.96
CA ARG A 52 11.19 2.26 -6.95
C ARG A 52 11.70 2.31 -5.53
N MET A 53 12.67 1.47 -5.21
CA MET A 53 13.34 1.47 -3.91
C MET A 53 14.21 2.72 -3.70
N ASP A 54 14.64 3.37 -4.78
CA ASP A 54 15.46 4.57 -4.74
C ASP A 54 14.63 5.87 -4.70
N CYS A 55 13.30 5.78 -4.77
CA CYS A 55 12.43 6.96 -4.78
C CYS A 55 12.17 7.52 -3.37
N SER A 56 12.51 8.80 -3.17
CA SER A 56 12.23 9.54 -1.93
C SER A 56 11.05 10.50 -2.03
N GLY A 57 10.51 10.71 -3.24
CA GLY A 57 9.36 11.58 -3.47
C GLY A 57 9.08 11.79 -4.96
N TYR A 58 8.01 12.49 -5.29
CA TYR A 58 7.66 12.80 -6.67
C TYR A 58 6.96 14.15 -6.79
N TRP A 59 6.94 14.72 -7.99
CA TRP A 59 6.07 15.83 -8.34
C TRP A 59 5.58 15.71 -9.79
N GLU A 60 4.53 16.45 -10.10
CA GLU A 60 3.96 16.51 -11.44
C GLU A 60 4.06 17.95 -11.95
N GLU A 61 4.53 18.11 -13.20
CA GLU A 61 4.68 19.40 -13.87
C GLU A 61 3.92 19.33 -15.21
N GLY A 62 2.67 19.78 -15.21
CA GLY A 62 1.76 19.54 -16.33
C GLY A 62 1.47 18.05 -16.48
N GLN A 63 1.84 17.47 -17.63
CA GLN A 63 1.75 16.01 -17.85
C GLN A 63 3.03 15.27 -17.43
N ASN A 64 4.07 16.00 -17.06
CA ASN A 64 5.36 15.39 -16.77
C ASN A 64 5.37 14.81 -15.36
N CYS A 65 5.86 13.58 -15.23
CA CYS A 65 6.04 12.91 -13.95
C CYS A 65 7.52 12.85 -13.59
N TRP A 66 7.87 13.46 -12.46
CA TRP A 66 9.23 13.48 -11.95
C TRP A 66 9.32 12.74 -10.63
N VAL A 67 10.27 11.80 -10.53
CA VAL A 67 10.56 11.09 -9.27
C VAL A 67 11.91 11.49 -8.72
N ILE A 68 11.96 11.85 -7.44
CA ILE A 68 13.20 12.17 -6.73
C ILE A 68 13.90 10.86 -6.38
N THR A 69 15.18 10.76 -6.75
CA THR A 69 15.98 9.54 -6.54
C THR A 69 17.24 9.84 -5.75
N SER A 70 17.67 8.87 -4.94
CA SER A 70 18.87 8.98 -4.10
C SER A 70 20.20 8.90 -4.86
N LYS A 71 20.20 8.37 -6.10
CA LYS A 71 21.39 8.25 -6.93
C LYS A 71 21.32 9.20 -8.11
N SER A 72 22.42 9.89 -8.37
CA SER A 72 22.85 10.33 -9.70
C SER A 72 23.15 9.11 -10.60
N SER A 73 22.22 8.15 -10.68
CA SER A 73 22.24 7.17 -11.75
C SER A 73 22.21 7.95 -13.07
N ASN A 74 22.83 7.43 -14.12
CA ASN A 74 23.18 8.14 -15.37
C ASN A 74 21.99 8.80 -16.14
N ALA A 75 20.79 8.84 -15.57
CA ALA A 75 19.58 9.47 -16.09
C ALA A 75 18.94 10.51 -15.14
N GLY A 76 19.52 10.75 -13.96
CA GLY A 76 19.00 11.76 -13.01
C GLY A 76 19.47 13.17 -13.37
N VAL A 77 18.54 14.13 -13.40
CA VAL A 77 18.82 15.56 -13.59
C VAL A 77 18.60 16.32 -12.29
N SER A 78 19.48 17.28 -12.01
CA SER A 78 19.34 18.19 -10.86
C SER A 78 18.27 19.24 -11.18
N LYS A 79 17.28 19.38 -10.29
CA LYS A 79 16.13 20.26 -10.44
C LYS A 79 15.90 21.08 -9.18
N THR A 80 15.66 22.37 -9.34
CA THR A 80 15.10 23.22 -8.29
C THR A 80 13.58 23.15 -8.40
N VAL A 81 12.90 22.72 -7.34
CA VAL A 81 11.43 22.60 -7.30
C VAL A 81 10.88 23.35 -6.10
N ALA A 82 9.72 23.99 -6.26
CA ALA A 82 9.07 24.74 -5.19
C ALA A 82 8.48 23.81 -4.12
N SER A 83 7.94 22.67 -4.54
CA SER A 83 7.44 21.63 -3.64
C SER A 83 7.42 20.27 -4.33
N PHE A 84 7.39 19.22 -3.54
CA PHE A 84 7.18 17.85 -4.00
C PHE A 84 6.41 17.05 -2.95
N THR A 85 5.92 15.88 -3.35
CA THR A 85 5.30 14.92 -2.44
C THR A 85 6.36 13.92 -1.98
N ALA A 86 6.81 14.03 -0.74
CA ALA A 86 7.80 13.13 -0.16
C ALA A 86 7.19 11.77 0.18
N ARG A 87 7.96 10.70 -0.05
CA ARG A 87 7.64 9.35 0.42
C ARG A 87 8.28 9.18 1.79
N ALA A 88 7.47 9.06 2.84
CA ALA A 88 7.98 8.67 4.14
C ALA A 88 8.53 7.25 4.13
N LYS A 89 9.47 6.97 5.03
CA LYS A 89 9.76 5.61 5.50
C LYS A 89 8.67 5.14 6.48
N CYS A 90 7.40 5.35 6.16
CA CYS A 90 6.35 4.60 6.83
C CYS A 90 6.65 3.15 6.45
N GLU A 91 7.05 2.34 7.43
CA GLU A 91 7.29 0.92 7.20
C GLU A 91 6.06 0.39 6.46
N GLU A 92 6.26 -0.36 5.37
CA GLU A 92 5.21 -1.21 4.79
C GLU A 92 4.91 -2.37 5.79
N GLY A 93 4.77 -2.02 7.06
CA GLY A 93 4.56 -2.85 8.22
C GLY A 93 3.10 -3.25 8.24
N ALA A 94 2.79 -4.21 7.40
CA ALA A 94 1.65 -5.09 7.53
C ALA A 94 0.31 -4.30 7.60
N THR A 95 -0.13 -3.85 6.43
CA THR A 95 -1.41 -3.13 6.24
C THR A 95 -2.58 -4.02 6.63
N CYS A 96 -3.53 -3.52 7.42
CA CYS A 96 -4.76 -4.27 7.67
C CYS A 96 -5.54 -4.48 6.36
N ILE A 97 -6.08 -5.68 6.19
CA ILE A 97 -6.92 -6.08 5.06
C ILE A 97 -8.37 -5.82 5.44
N TYR A 98 -9.15 -5.17 4.56
CA TYR A 98 -10.60 -5.15 4.73
C TYR A 98 -11.23 -6.19 3.81
N LEU A 99 -11.95 -7.16 4.41
CA LEU A 99 -12.74 -8.15 3.67
C LEU A 99 -14.19 -7.68 3.62
N LYS A 100 -14.73 -7.59 2.41
CA LYS A 100 -16.16 -7.38 2.16
C LYS A 100 -16.73 -8.60 1.46
N ALA A 101 -17.75 -9.23 2.04
CA ALA A 101 -18.37 -10.42 1.48
C ALA A 101 -19.89 -10.25 1.45
N THR A 102 -20.50 -10.48 0.30
CA THR A 102 -21.95 -10.32 0.11
C THR A 102 -22.74 -11.51 0.64
N THR A 103 -22.22 -12.72 0.45
CA THR A 103 -22.88 -13.98 0.84
C THR A 103 -22.43 -14.53 2.19
N ALA A 104 -21.43 -13.90 2.83
CA ALA A 104 -20.87 -14.33 4.11
C ALA A 104 -20.55 -13.12 5.00
N GLN A 105 -21.59 -12.49 5.56
CA GLN A 105 -21.40 -11.29 6.39
C GLN A 105 -20.51 -11.54 7.63
N PHE A 106 -20.46 -12.78 8.13
CA PHE A 106 -19.64 -13.13 9.30
C PHE A 106 -18.13 -12.96 9.06
N ILE A 107 -17.64 -13.11 7.83
CA ILE A 107 -16.23 -12.87 7.48
C ILE A 107 -15.92 -11.39 7.19
N GLN A 108 -16.94 -10.52 7.08
CA GLN A 108 -16.72 -9.10 6.82
C GLN A 108 -16.04 -8.41 8.00
N GLY A 109 -14.97 -7.67 7.74
CA GLY A 109 -14.27 -6.91 8.78
C GLY A 109 -12.90 -6.43 8.37
N LYS A 110 -12.29 -5.67 9.28
CA LYS A 110 -10.89 -5.25 9.19
C LYS A 110 -10.03 -6.32 9.86
N TYR A 111 -9.05 -6.85 9.14
CA TYR A 111 -8.12 -7.88 9.60
C TYR A 111 -6.73 -7.28 9.67
N CYS A 112 -6.16 -7.20 10.86
CA CYS A 112 -4.84 -6.63 11.08
C CYS A 112 -3.82 -7.74 11.36
N PRO A 113 -2.56 -7.55 10.97
CA PRO A 113 -1.51 -8.53 11.23
C PRO A 113 -1.33 -8.73 12.73
N LYS A 114 -1.22 -9.98 13.16
CA LYS A 114 -1.01 -10.38 14.56
C LYS A 114 0.36 -11.03 14.79
N GLY A 115 1.05 -11.42 13.72
CA GLY A 115 2.36 -12.04 13.79
C GLY A 115 2.71 -12.78 12.51
N LYS A 116 3.74 -13.61 12.58
CA LYS A 116 4.17 -14.49 11.48
C LYS A 116 4.23 -15.94 11.96
N ARG A 117 3.94 -16.87 11.07
CA ARG A 117 4.17 -18.30 11.23
C ARG A 117 4.72 -18.84 9.91
N ASP A 118 5.89 -19.47 9.96
CA ASP A 118 6.54 -20.05 8.78
C ASP A 118 6.66 -19.03 7.62
N ASP A 119 7.12 -17.81 7.94
CA ASP A 119 7.22 -16.64 7.04
C ASP A 119 5.91 -16.10 6.45
N VAL A 120 4.77 -16.69 6.79
CA VAL A 120 3.44 -16.18 6.42
C VAL A 120 2.93 -15.21 7.48
N THR A 121 2.51 -14.01 7.07
CA THR A 121 1.84 -13.05 7.96
C THR A 121 0.44 -13.54 8.31
N ILE A 122 0.17 -13.73 9.60
CA ILE A 122 -1.15 -14.08 10.11
C ILE A 122 -1.93 -12.79 10.37
N TYR A 123 -3.15 -12.72 9.84
CA TYR A 123 -4.09 -11.64 10.09
C TYR A 123 -5.19 -12.07 11.06
N SER A 124 -5.65 -11.17 11.91
CA SER A 124 -6.76 -11.39 12.84
C SER A 124 -7.77 -10.26 12.73
N ARG A 125 -9.06 -10.57 12.85
CA ARG A 125 -10.13 -9.56 12.82
C ARG A 125 -9.92 -8.58 13.98
N ALA A 126 -9.91 -7.29 13.68
CA ALA A 126 -9.80 -6.22 14.65
C ALA A 126 -11.14 -6.03 15.38
N GLY A 127 -11.10 -5.88 16.70
CA GLY A 127 -12.27 -5.74 17.57
C GLY A 127 -12.65 -7.01 18.32
N GLN A 128 -13.71 -6.95 19.12
CA GLN A 128 -14.26 -8.14 19.80
C GLN A 128 -14.80 -9.12 18.75
N THR A 129 -14.25 -10.33 18.69
CA THR A 129 -15.03 -11.50 18.30
C THR A 129 -16.26 -11.50 19.18
N ARG A 130 -17.47 -11.44 18.59
CA ARG A 130 -18.70 -11.66 19.37
C ARG A 130 -18.48 -12.92 20.20
N GLU A 131 -18.75 -12.84 21.50
CA GLU A 131 -18.79 -14.04 22.34
C GLU A 131 -19.78 -15.01 21.69
N ASP A 132 -19.44 -16.30 21.72
CA ASP A 132 -20.30 -17.35 21.18
C ASP A 132 -21.69 -17.22 21.82
N GLU A 133 -22.72 -16.87 21.01
CA GLU A 133 -24.13 -16.88 21.42
C GLU A 133 -24.65 -18.32 21.53
#